data_AF-A0ABD4YSX0-F1
#
_entry.id   AF-A0ABD4YSX0-F1
#
_cell.length_a   1.000
_cell.length_b   1.000
_cell.length_c   1.000
_cell.angle_alpha   90.00
_cell.angle_beta   90.00
_cell.angle_gamma   90.00
#
_symmetry.space_group_name_H-M   'P 1'
#
loop_
_entity.id
_entity.type
_entity.pdbx_description
1 polymer ?
#
loop_
_entity_poly.entity_id
_entity_poly.type
_entity_poly.pdbx_seq_one_letter_code
_entity_poly.pdbx_strand_id
1 'polypeptide(L)'
;MNFRDKAARLTQLTELNEEEHGKLKAEGALNHRLWSDDESPHKNLVGKFRKEVKDHYFWHQGGRCCYCSMELQPNARVFDAEHILDKSGFPEFMFHPDNLAVACVICNTHKSTKTVLSDDSVRPLSIPTESANYKIVHPHLDEWSHHLRFDDIGRILAVDGSIKGTDTISICAMDGINFLRLSMKFAPASRRNAYELMCKVVTYISPRKIEKALSVMQELAEQSPDAMAVVSTLRERIVQMQAQRAADAAAA
;
A
#
# COMPACT_ATOMS: atom_id res chain seq x y z
N MET A 1 17.06 8.11 0.81
CA MET A 1 16.63 6.79 1.33
C MET A 1 16.60 5.80 0.18
N ASN A 2 16.97 4.54 0.41
CA ASN A 2 16.80 3.49 -0.60
C ASN A 2 15.33 3.09 -0.71
N PHE A 3 14.92 2.61 -1.88
CA PHE A 3 13.60 2.08 -2.16
C PHE A 3 13.68 0.62 -2.60
N ARG A 4 12.55 -0.05 -2.74
CA ARG A 4 12.53 -1.46 -3.16
C ARG A 4 13.11 -1.62 -4.56
N ASP A 5 13.68 -2.78 -4.84
CA ASP A 5 13.93 -3.20 -6.21
C ASP A 5 12.62 -3.59 -6.93
N LYS A 6 12.62 -3.58 -8.27
CA LYS A 6 11.55 -4.20 -9.05
C LYS A 6 11.65 -5.72 -8.88
N ALA A 7 10.59 -6.31 -8.33
CA ALA A 7 10.62 -7.70 -7.87
C ALA A 7 10.73 -8.65 -9.06
N ALA A 8 11.86 -9.35 -9.16
CA ALA A 8 12.02 -10.43 -10.12
C ALA A 8 11.03 -11.56 -9.80
N ARG A 9 10.31 -12.03 -10.82
CA ARG A 9 9.27 -13.06 -10.66
C ARG A 9 9.90 -14.38 -10.22
N LEU A 10 9.21 -15.09 -9.32
CA LEU A 10 9.57 -16.45 -8.95
C LEU A 10 9.10 -17.41 -10.05
N THR A 11 10.03 -17.79 -10.95
CA THR A 11 9.72 -18.61 -12.13
C THR A 11 9.68 -20.11 -11.85
N GLN A 12 10.31 -20.56 -10.75
CA GLN A 12 10.40 -21.98 -10.39
C GLN A 12 10.32 -22.13 -8.87
N LEU A 13 9.45 -23.03 -8.41
CA LEU A 13 9.38 -23.45 -7.02
C LEU A 13 10.38 -24.58 -6.74
N THR A 14 10.92 -24.58 -5.54
CA THR A 14 11.90 -25.54 -5.01
C THR A 14 11.33 -26.36 -3.87
N GLU A 15 10.33 -25.83 -3.14
CA GLU A 15 9.70 -26.51 -2.00
C GLU A 15 8.50 -27.39 -2.43
N LEU A 16 7.93 -27.14 -3.61
CA LEU A 16 6.82 -27.87 -4.21
C LEU A 16 7.17 -28.29 -5.63
N ASN A 17 6.76 -29.51 -6.01
CA ASN A 17 6.80 -29.94 -7.41
C ASN A 17 5.58 -29.40 -8.21
N GLU A 18 5.59 -29.61 -9.53
CA GLU A 18 4.53 -29.13 -10.42
C GLU A 18 3.15 -29.69 -10.10
N GLU A 19 3.05 -30.96 -9.67
CA GLU A 19 1.79 -31.60 -9.31
C GLU A 19 1.21 -31.00 -8.02
N GLU A 20 2.05 -30.82 -6.99
CA GLU A 20 1.68 -30.19 -5.72
C GLU A 20 1.23 -28.73 -5.94
N HIS A 21 1.96 -27.98 -6.77
CA HIS A 21 1.59 -26.61 -7.11
C HIS A 21 0.30 -26.55 -7.93
N GLY A 22 0.15 -27.43 -8.91
CA GLY A 22 -1.07 -27.57 -9.71
C GLY A 22 -2.29 -27.87 -8.84
N LYS A 23 -2.13 -28.74 -7.84
CA LYS A 23 -3.17 -29.04 -6.86
C LYS A 23 -3.56 -27.81 -6.03
N LEU A 24 -2.59 -27.06 -5.52
CA LEU A 24 -2.88 -25.81 -4.80
C LEU A 24 -3.64 -24.81 -5.66
N LYS A 25 -3.26 -24.64 -6.94
CA LYS A 25 -3.97 -23.75 -7.87
C LYS A 25 -5.42 -24.21 -8.08
N ALA A 26 -5.65 -25.50 -8.34
CA ALA A 26 -6.98 -26.04 -8.57
C ALA A 26 -7.90 -25.87 -7.35
N GLU A 27 -7.43 -26.25 -6.16
CA GLU A 27 -8.20 -26.12 -4.91
C GLU A 27 -8.38 -24.65 -4.51
N GLY A 28 -7.34 -23.83 -4.70
CA GLY A 28 -7.35 -22.41 -4.40
C GLY A 28 -8.36 -21.63 -5.23
N ALA A 29 -8.51 -21.97 -6.51
CA ALA A 29 -9.51 -21.40 -7.40
C ALA A 29 -10.95 -21.61 -6.91
N LEU A 30 -11.21 -22.68 -6.16
CA LEU A 30 -12.53 -22.99 -5.60
C LEU A 30 -12.76 -22.33 -4.22
N ASN A 31 -11.69 -22.06 -3.47
CA ASN A 31 -11.80 -21.54 -2.11
C ASN A 31 -10.61 -20.64 -1.71
N HIS A 32 -10.81 -19.32 -1.78
CA HIS A 32 -9.81 -18.32 -1.35
C HIS A 32 -9.38 -18.44 0.13
N ARG A 33 -10.15 -19.15 0.97
CA ARG A 33 -9.81 -19.35 2.39
C ARG A 33 -8.69 -20.38 2.57
N LEU A 34 -8.40 -21.19 1.55
CA LEU A 34 -7.34 -22.21 1.58
C LEU A 34 -5.97 -21.63 1.99
N TRP A 35 -5.69 -20.37 1.65
CA TRP A 35 -4.47 -19.67 2.05
C TRP A 35 -4.20 -19.66 3.57
N SER A 36 -5.26 -19.68 4.38
CA SER A 36 -5.21 -19.53 5.84
C SER A 36 -6.08 -20.57 6.55
N ASP A 37 -6.38 -21.68 5.88
CA ASP A 37 -7.18 -22.76 6.45
C ASP A 37 -6.26 -23.77 7.16
N ASP A 38 -6.17 -23.65 8.49
CA ASP A 38 -5.33 -24.50 9.34
C ASP A 38 -5.86 -25.94 9.48
N GLU A 39 -7.11 -26.18 9.09
CA GLU A 39 -7.76 -27.50 9.08
C GLU A 39 -7.68 -28.19 7.71
N SER A 40 -7.18 -27.49 6.69
CA SER A 40 -7.05 -28.04 5.34
C SER A 40 -6.06 -29.21 5.29
N PRO A 41 -6.36 -30.30 4.54
CA PRO A 41 -5.39 -31.35 4.26
C PRO A 41 -4.16 -30.83 3.48
N HIS A 42 -4.25 -29.65 2.88
CA HIS A 42 -3.17 -29.01 2.13
C HIS A 42 -2.40 -27.96 2.94
N LYS A 43 -2.66 -27.79 4.25
CA LYS A 43 -2.00 -26.77 5.08
C LYS A 43 -0.47 -26.79 4.99
N ASN A 44 0.13 -27.97 4.90
CA ASN A 44 1.58 -28.12 4.79
C ASN A 44 2.10 -27.61 3.44
N LEU A 45 1.39 -27.89 2.33
CA LEU A 45 1.73 -27.38 1.01
C LEU A 45 1.57 -25.86 0.94
N VAL A 46 0.48 -25.33 1.50
CA VAL A 46 0.24 -23.88 1.63
C VAL A 46 1.35 -23.23 2.45
N GLY A 47 1.75 -23.83 3.56
CA GLY A 47 2.84 -23.35 4.42
C GLY A 47 4.18 -23.28 3.69
N LYS A 48 4.55 -24.34 2.96
CA LYS A 48 5.75 -24.38 2.13
C LYS A 48 5.74 -23.29 1.05
N PHE A 49 4.65 -23.20 0.28
CA PHE A 49 4.49 -22.21 -0.78
C PHE A 49 4.60 -20.78 -0.23
N ARG A 50 3.88 -20.48 0.86
CA ARG A 50 3.91 -19.17 1.51
C ARG A 50 5.32 -18.81 2.00
N LYS A 51 6.02 -19.77 2.61
CA LYS A 51 7.40 -19.57 3.07
C LYS A 51 8.32 -19.23 1.89
N GLU A 52 8.27 -20.01 0.82
CA GLU A 52 9.13 -19.84 -0.36
C GLU A 52 8.88 -18.49 -1.05
N VAL A 53 7.62 -18.16 -1.33
CA VAL A 53 7.23 -16.89 -1.96
C VAL A 53 7.66 -15.69 -1.11
N LYS A 54 7.45 -15.75 0.21
CA LYS A 54 7.83 -14.67 1.11
C LYS A 54 9.34 -14.48 1.16
N ASP A 55 10.11 -15.55 1.22
CA ASP A 55 11.57 -15.49 1.24
C ASP A 55 12.10 -14.91 -0.08
N HIS A 56 11.65 -15.45 -1.21
CA HIS A 56 12.03 -14.96 -2.54
C HIS A 56 11.78 -13.46 -2.68
N TYR A 57 10.54 -13.01 -2.46
CA TYR A 57 10.19 -11.60 -2.68
C TYR A 57 10.74 -10.66 -1.62
N PHE A 58 11.02 -11.12 -0.40
CA PHE A 58 11.75 -10.32 0.57
C PHE A 58 13.12 -9.91 0.05
N TRP A 59 13.91 -10.87 -0.43
CA TRP A 59 15.26 -10.59 -0.93
C TRP A 59 15.25 -9.87 -2.27
N HIS A 60 14.36 -10.23 -3.20
CA HIS A 60 14.26 -9.61 -4.52
C HIS A 60 13.58 -8.22 -4.51
N GLN A 61 13.06 -7.77 -3.37
CA GLN A 61 12.59 -6.39 -3.16
C GLN A 61 13.58 -5.57 -2.32
N GLY A 62 14.78 -6.09 -2.04
CA GLY A 62 15.78 -5.41 -1.22
C GLY A 62 15.37 -5.26 0.24
N GLY A 63 14.59 -6.21 0.77
CA GLY A 63 14.10 -6.19 2.16
C GLY A 63 13.12 -5.05 2.42
N ARG A 64 12.31 -4.66 1.42
CA ARG A 64 11.40 -3.51 1.49
C ARG A 64 9.98 -3.85 1.05
N CYS A 65 9.01 -3.16 1.63
CA CYS A 65 7.60 -3.29 1.24
C CYS A 65 7.39 -2.95 -0.24
N CYS A 66 6.62 -3.77 -0.95
CA CYS A 66 6.33 -3.59 -2.37
C CYS A 66 5.61 -2.27 -2.71
N TYR A 67 4.92 -1.66 -1.75
CA TYR A 67 4.18 -0.42 -1.96
C TYR A 67 4.89 0.80 -1.36
N CYS A 68 5.10 0.82 -0.05
CA CYS A 68 5.64 1.99 0.64
C CYS A 68 7.17 2.07 0.67
N SER A 69 7.88 1.03 0.20
CA SER A 69 9.35 0.92 0.23
C SER A 69 9.99 1.06 1.62
N MET A 70 9.19 1.00 2.69
CA MET A 70 9.69 0.93 4.05
C MET A 70 10.45 -0.38 4.26
N GLU A 71 11.54 -0.28 5.00
CA GLU A 71 12.38 -1.42 5.34
C GLU A 71 11.60 -2.44 6.18
N LEU A 72 11.78 -3.70 5.84
CA LEU A 72 11.18 -4.85 6.49
C LEU A 72 12.27 -5.60 7.24
N GLN A 73 11.97 -5.97 8.49
CA GLN A 73 12.88 -6.84 9.23
C GLN A 73 12.57 -8.31 8.90
N PRO A 74 13.58 -9.12 8.58
CA PRO A 74 13.39 -10.55 8.35
C PRO A 74 12.88 -11.21 9.63
N ASN A 75 12.02 -12.22 9.51
CA ASN A 75 11.44 -13.00 10.62
C ASN A 75 10.55 -12.21 11.61
N ALA A 76 10.34 -10.91 11.40
CA ALA A 76 9.40 -10.13 12.18
C ALA A 76 7.98 -10.27 11.61
N ARG A 77 6.94 -10.20 12.47
CA ARG A 77 5.52 -10.19 12.06
C ARG A 77 5.10 -8.83 11.47
N VAL A 78 5.97 -8.22 10.66
CA VAL A 78 5.82 -6.86 10.11
C VAL A 78 5.51 -6.88 8.61
N PHE A 79 5.54 -8.05 7.96
CA PHE A 79 5.19 -8.23 6.56
C PHE A 79 4.50 -9.57 6.29
N ASP A 80 3.75 -9.61 5.19
CA ASP A 80 3.16 -10.84 4.67
C ASP A 80 3.28 -10.92 3.15
N ALA A 81 2.97 -12.11 2.61
CA ALA A 81 2.77 -12.27 1.18
C ALA A 81 1.51 -11.50 0.75
N GLU A 82 1.73 -10.52 -0.10
CA GLU A 82 0.73 -9.63 -0.67
C GLU A 82 0.19 -10.25 -1.95
N HIS A 83 -1.14 -10.30 -2.08
CA HIS A 83 -1.78 -10.64 -3.35
C HIS A 83 -2.11 -9.35 -4.08
N ILE A 84 -1.46 -9.12 -5.24
CA ILE A 84 -1.62 -7.89 -6.00
C ILE A 84 -3.09 -7.74 -6.44
N LEU A 85 -3.60 -8.76 -7.15
CA LEU A 85 -5.03 -9.02 -7.30
C LEU A 85 -5.50 -9.83 -6.10
N ASP A 86 -6.48 -9.31 -5.37
CA ASP A 86 -6.88 -9.90 -4.10
C ASP A 86 -7.44 -11.32 -4.28
N LYS A 87 -7.05 -12.23 -3.39
CA LYS A 87 -7.45 -13.64 -3.48
C LYS A 87 -8.96 -13.89 -3.33
N SER A 88 -9.71 -12.97 -2.71
CA SER A 88 -11.18 -13.13 -2.59
C SER A 88 -11.90 -12.82 -3.89
N GLY A 89 -11.44 -11.82 -4.63
CA GLY A 89 -11.92 -11.46 -5.95
C GLY A 89 -11.34 -12.35 -7.04
N PHE A 90 -10.11 -12.84 -6.88
CA PHE A 90 -9.36 -13.65 -7.84
C PHE A 90 -8.75 -14.91 -7.20
N PRO A 91 -9.58 -15.84 -6.70
CA PRO A 91 -9.08 -17.09 -6.09
C PRO A 91 -8.21 -17.91 -7.04
N GLU A 92 -8.48 -17.87 -8.35
CA GLU A 92 -7.69 -18.55 -9.38
C GLU A 92 -6.24 -18.04 -9.47
N PHE A 93 -5.96 -16.81 -9.02
CA PHE A 93 -4.62 -16.23 -9.01
C PHE A 93 -3.92 -16.33 -7.65
N MET A 94 -4.55 -16.97 -6.65
CA MET A 94 -4.06 -16.99 -5.27
C MET A 94 -2.69 -17.67 -5.12
N PHE A 95 -2.45 -18.77 -5.84
CA PHE A 95 -1.19 -19.51 -5.79
C PHE A 95 -0.31 -19.26 -7.02
N HIS A 96 -0.50 -18.15 -7.72
CA HIS A 96 0.37 -17.75 -8.82
C HIS A 96 1.46 -16.81 -8.30
N PRO A 97 2.76 -17.17 -8.39
CA PRO A 97 3.82 -16.30 -7.91
C PRO A 97 3.82 -14.91 -8.57
N ASP A 98 3.38 -14.80 -9.82
CA ASP A 98 3.26 -13.53 -10.55
C ASP A 98 2.22 -12.56 -9.97
N ASN A 99 1.32 -13.06 -9.11
CA ASN A 99 0.34 -12.26 -8.39
C ASN A 99 0.78 -11.95 -6.94
N LEU A 100 2.01 -12.31 -6.57
CA LEU A 100 2.49 -12.26 -5.19
C LEU A 100 3.72 -11.38 -5.03
N ALA A 101 3.80 -10.70 -3.89
CA ALA A 101 4.95 -9.89 -3.48
C ALA A 101 5.06 -9.92 -1.95
N VAL A 102 6.01 -9.18 -1.34
CA VAL A 102 5.95 -8.88 0.10
C VAL A 102 5.55 -7.44 0.37
N ALA A 103 4.55 -7.25 1.24
CA ALA A 103 4.13 -5.95 1.72
C ALA A 103 4.21 -5.89 3.24
N CYS A 104 4.47 -4.70 3.79
CA CYS A 104 4.29 -4.49 5.22
C CYS A 104 2.82 -4.73 5.61
N VAL A 105 2.58 -5.14 6.85
CA VAL A 105 1.23 -5.43 7.36
C VAL A 105 0.29 -4.24 7.23
N ILE A 106 0.80 -3.01 7.33
CA ILE A 106 0.02 -1.77 7.20
C ILE A 106 -0.51 -1.61 5.77
N CYS A 107 0.37 -1.65 4.76
CA CYS A 107 -0.04 -1.48 3.37
C CYS A 107 -0.93 -2.63 2.89
N ASN A 108 -0.62 -3.88 3.24
CA ASN A 108 -1.46 -5.03 2.92
C ASN A 108 -2.87 -4.88 3.54
N THR A 109 -2.94 -4.53 4.83
CA THR A 109 -4.22 -4.32 5.52
C THR A 109 -5.04 -3.20 4.89
N HIS A 110 -4.40 -2.09 4.53
CA HIS A 110 -5.11 -0.96 3.93
C HIS A 110 -5.54 -1.24 2.49
N LYS A 111 -4.69 -1.86 1.66
CA LYS A 111 -5.09 -2.28 0.32
C LYS A 111 -6.27 -3.25 0.39
N SER A 112 -6.17 -4.27 1.24
CA SER A 112 -7.24 -5.25 1.46
C SER A 112 -7.75 -5.80 0.12
N THR A 113 -9.07 -5.79 -0.08
CA THR A 113 -9.78 -6.25 -1.27
C THR A 113 -10.10 -5.13 -2.26
N LYS A 114 -9.48 -3.95 -2.14
CA LYS A 114 -9.71 -2.86 -3.09
C LYS A 114 -9.24 -3.28 -4.48
N THR A 115 -10.06 -3.01 -5.50
CA THR A 115 -9.66 -3.21 -6.89
C THR A 115 -8.45 -2.36 -7.24
N VAL A 116 -7.50 -2.97 -7.94
CA VAL A 116 -6.25 -2.33 -8.41
C VAL A 116 -6.12 -2.34 -9.92
N LEU A 117 -7.10 -2.92 -10.61
CA LEU A 117 -7.19 -2.86 -12.06
C LEU A 117 -7.58 -1.45 -12.50
N SER A 118 -7.02 -1.01 -13.62
CA SER A 118 -7.39 0.26 -14.27
C SER A 118 -8.76 0.18 -14.93
N ASP A 119 -9.14 -1.01 -15.41
CA ASP A 119 -10.46 -1.35 -15.93
C ASP A 119 -10.91 -2.66 -15.26
N ASP A 120 -12.01 -2.59 -14.53
CA ASP A 120 -12.64 -3.73 -13.85
C ASP A 120 -14.00 -4.10 -14.45
N SER A 121 -14.36 -3.53 -15.61
CA SER A 121 -15.59 -3.86 -16.33
C SER A 121 -15.58 -5.28 -16.90
N VAL A 122 -14.39 -5.80 -17.21
CA VAL A 122 -14.17 -7.17 -17.70
C VAL A 122 -13.25 -7.90 -16.73
N ARG A 123 -13.72 -9.06 -16.25
CA ARG A 123 -12.89 -9.94 -15.42
C ARG A 123 -11.73 -10.49 -16.25
N PRO A 124 -10.46 -10.30 -15.85
CA PRO A 124 -9.34 -10.90 -16.54
C PRO A 124 -9.34 -12.43 -16.42
N LEU A 125 -9.05 -13.12 -17.52
CA LEU A 125 -8.90 -14.59 -17.56
C LEU A 125 -7.49 -15.07 -17.18
N SER A 126 -6.52 -14.16 -17.18
CA SER A 126 -5.14 -14.38 -16.76
C SER A 126 -4.61 -13.16 -16.02
N ILE A 127 -3.53 -13.30 -15.26
CA ILE A 127 -2.89 -12.16 -14.58
C ILE A 127 -2.41 -11.17 -15.65
N PRO A 128 -2.91 -9.93 -15.67
CA PRO A 128 -2.48 -8.93 -16.65
C PRO A 128 -0.97 -8.68 -16.58
N THR A 129 -0.34 -8.59 -17.74
CA THR A 129 1.13 -8.47 -17.84
C THR A 129 1.62 -7.06 -18.11
N GLU A 130 0.71 -6.13 -18.43
CA GLU A 130 1.05 -4.75 -18.74
C GLU A 130 0.86 -3.84 -17.54
N SER A 131 1.85 -2.96 -17.31
CA SER A 131 1.79 -1.96 -16.24
C SER A 131 0.50 -1.14 -16.30
N ALA A 132 0.05 -0.76 -17.50
CA ALA A 132 -1.15 0.05 -17.70
C ALA A 132 -2.45 -0.61 -17.23
N ASN A 133 -2.49 -1.94 -17.05
CA ASN A 133 -3.67 -2.63 -16.53
C ASN A 133 -3.89 -2.41 -15.03
N TYR A 134 -2.93 -1.80 -14.33
CA TYR A 134 -3.00 -1.54 -12.90
C TYR A 134 -2.93 -0.04 -12.61
N LYS A 135 -3.79 0.43 -11.70
CA LYS A 135 -3.75 1.80 -11.17
C LYS A 135 -2.79 1.99 -10.00
N ILE A 136 -2.24 0.91 -9.45
CA ILE A 136 -1.18 0.97 -8.43
C ILE A 136 0.17 0.58 -9.00
N VAL A 137 1.26 1.11 -8.42
CA VAL A 137 2.64 0.76 -8.73
C VAL A 137 2.86 -0.74 -8.49
N HIS A 138 2.95 -1.49 -9.59
CA HIS A 138 2.99 -2.93 -9.60
C HIS A 138 4.41 -3.44 -9.25
N PRO A 139 4.55 -4.39 -8.32
CA PRO A 139 5.86 -4.84 -7.83
C PRO A 139 6.76 -5.43 -8.92
N HIS A 140 6.17 -6.14 -9.89
CA HIS A 140 6.92 -6.81 -10.97
C HIS A 140 7.06 -5.99 -12.26
N LEU A 141 6.23 -4.95 -12.44
CA LEU A 141 6.10 -4.27 -13.74
C LEU A 141 6.60 -2.83 -13.68
N ASP A 142 6.61 -2.23 -12.49
CA ASP A 142 6.97 -0.82 -12.31
C ASP A 142 8.21 -0.65 -11.45
N GLU A 143 9.08 0.24 -11.91
CA GLU A 143 10.11 0.84 -11.08
C GLU A 143 9.45 1.78 -10.07
N TRP A 144 9.71 1.56 -8.78
CA TRP A 144 9.08 2.33 -7.72
C TRP A 144 9.38 3.83 -7.85
N SER A 145 10.62 4.16 -8.19
CA SER A 145 11.12 5.54 -8.33
C SER A 145 10.54 6.32 -9.51
N HIS A 146 9.92 5.65 -10.49
CA HIS A 146 9.22 6.33 -11.58
C HIS A 146 7.88 6.92 -11.12
N HIS A 147 7.33 6.43 -10.01
CA HIS A 147 5.99 6.79 -9.56
C HIS A 147 5.94 7.37 -8.16
N LEU A 148 6.86 6.98 -7.29
CA LEU A 148 6.92 7.36 -5.89
C LEU A 148 8.34 7.82 -5.55
N ARG A 149 8.45 8.70 -4.55
CA ARG A 149 9.72 9.19 -4.03
C ARG A 149 9.65 9.41 -2.53
N PHE A 150 10.81 9.36 -1.89
CA PHE A 150 10.97 9.85 -0.54
C PHE A 150 11.42 11.31 -0.56
N ASP A 151 10.87 12.13 0.34
CA ASP A 151 11.45 13.45 0.63
C ASP A 151 12.50 13.37 1.76
N ASP A 152 13.04 14.53 2.15
CA ASP A 152 14.15 14.62 3.12
C ASP A 152 13.80 14.10 4.51
N ILE A 153 12.52 14.12 4.88
CA ILE A 153 12.03 13.54 6.15
C ILE A 153 11.44 12.14 5.95
N GLY A 154 11.64 11.57 4.76
CA GLY A 154 11.23 10.24 4.38
C GLY A 154 9.78 10.10 3.95
N ARG A 155 8.96 11.14 3.89
CA ARG A 155 7.56 11.02 3.44
C ARG A 155 7.50 10.41 2.05
N ILE A 156 6.46 9.62 1.81
CA ILE A 156 6.20 8.98 0.52
C ILE A 156 5.31 9.92 -0.28
N LEU A 157 5.84 10.43 -1.38
CA LEU A 157 5.15 11.35 -2.28
C LEU A 157 5.05 10.71 -3.66
N ALA A 158 4.00 11.04 -4.41
CA ALA A 158 3.99 10.73 -5.84
C ALA A 158 5.08 11.56 -6.55
N VAL A 159 5.67 10.98 -7.58
CA VAL A 159 6.40 11.75 -8.59
C VAL A 159 5.41 12.64 -9.32
N ASP A 160 5.81 13.86 -9.67
CA ASP A 160 4.93 14.83 -10.30
C ASP A 160 4.34 14.28 -11.60
N GLY A 161 3.01 14.37 -11.75
CA GLY A 161 2.27 13.81 -12.89
C GLY A 161 1.96 12.30 -12.79
N SER A 162 2.47 11.59 -11.78
CA SER A 162 2.19 10.16 -11.61
C SER A 162 0.83 9.91 -10.94
N ILE A 163 -0.20 9.68 -11.76
CA ILE A 163 -1.53 9.24 -11.30
C ILE A 163 -1.41 7.93 -10.51
N LYS A 164 -0.65 6.97 -11.07
CA LYS A 164 -0.37 5.67 -10.46
C LYS A 164 0.26 5.77 -9.07
N GLY A 165 1.17 6.73 -8.88
CA GLY A 165 1.77 7.04 -7.57
C GLY A 165 0.73 7.57 -6.58
N THR A 166 -0.11 8.51 -7.02
CA THR A 166 -1.20 9.08 -6.21
C THR A 166 -2.19 8.00 -5.78
N ASP A 167 -2.62 7.15 -6.71
CA ASP A 167 -3.55 6.05 -6.45
C ASP A 167 -2.94 5.01 -5.49
N THR A 168 -1.66 4.71 -5.63
CA THR A 168 -0.96 3.79 -4.73
C THR A 168 -0.93 4.32 -3.29
N ILE A 169 -0.62 5.61 -3.11
CA ILE A 169 -0.63 6.27 -1.80
C ILE A 169 -2.02 6.18 -1.16
N SER A 170 -3.07 6.46 -1.95
CA SER A 170 -4.46 6.45 -1.48
C SER A 170 -4.95 5.04 -1.13
N ILE A 171 -4.79 4.08 -2.05
CA ILE A 171 -5.25 2.70 -1.88
C ILE A 171 -4.58 2.04 -0.67
N CYS A 172 -3.27 2.25 -0.50
CA CYS A 172 -2.49 1.68 0.60
C CYS A 172 -2.44 2.56 1.86
N ALA A 173 -3.18 3.69 1.89
CA ALA A 173 -3.26 4.67 2.97
C ALA A 173 -1.89 5.13 3.53
N MET A 174 -0.95 5.43 2.64
CA MET A 174 0.42 5.83 3.03
C MET A 174 0.46 7.21 3.71
N ASP A 175 -0.61 8.00 3.60
CA ASP A 175 -0.76 9.27 4.31
C ASP A 175 -0.58 9.12 5.83
N GLY A 176 -0.99 8.00 6.42
CA GLY A 176 -0.75 7.73 7.84
C GLY A 176 0.75 7.74 8.19
N ILE A 177 1.60 7.16 7.34
CA ILE A 177 3.06 7.19 7.52
C ILE A 177 3.58 8.63 7.38
N ASN A 178 3.03 9.38 6.42
CA ASN A 178 3.42 10.77 6.20
C ASN A 178 3.04 11.68 7.37
N PHE A 179 1.82 11.52 7.91
CA PHE A 179 1.36 12.27 9.08
C PHE A 179 2.14 11.93 10.33
N LEU A 180 2.55 10.66 10.50
CA LEU A 180 3.42 10.27 11.60
C LEU A 180 4.78 11.01 11.52
N ARG A 181 5.37 11.11 10.33
CA ARG A 181 6.63 11.86 10.12
C ARG A 181 6.46 13.35 10.37
N LEU A 182 5.36 13.94 9.88
CA LEU A 182 5.06 15.34 10.09
C LEU A 182 4.81 15.67 11.56
N SER A 183 4.16 14.76 12.30
CA SER A 183 3.88 14.99 13.72
C SER A 183 5.16 15.06 14.56
N MET A 184 6.28 14.49 14.10
CA MET A 184 7.57 14.61 14.77
C MET A 184 8.14 16.03 14.77
N LYS A 185 7.63 16.92 13.90
CA LYS A 185 7.95 18.36 13.89
C LYS A 185 7.29 19.14 15.03
N PHE A 186 6.29 18.56 15.68
CA PHE A 186 5.64 19.13 16.86
C PHE A 186 6.42 18.79 18.14
N ALA A 187 6.23 19.60 19.17
CA ALA A 187 6.77 19.34 20.50
C ALA A 187 6.31 17.96 21.01
N PRO A 188 7.13 17.20 21.77
CA PRO A 188 6.82 15.84 22.21
C PRO A 188 5.41 15.65 22.80
N ALA A 189 4.95 16.60 23.64
CA ALA A 189 3.62 16.57 24.25
C ALA A 189 2.46 16.70 23.23
N SER A 190 2.72 17.30 22.07
CA SER A 190 1.71 17.60 21.04
C SER A 190 1.68 16.58 19.90
N ARG A 191 2.72 15.74 19.73
CA ARG A 191 2.88 14.87 18.55
C ARG A 191 1.70 13.94 18.31
N ARG A 192 1.21 13.28 19.37
CA ARG A 192 0.07 12.37 19.28
C ARG A 192 -1.18 13.10 18.79
N ASN A 193 -1.50 14.23 19.40
CA ASN A 193 -2.68 15.02 19.04
C ASN A 193 -2.57 15.55 17.61
N ALA A 194 -1.39 16.05 17.21
CA ALA A 194 -1.13 16.50 15.86
C ALA A 194 -1.31 15.37 14.83
N TYR A 195 -0.77 14.18 15.10
CA TYR A 195 -0.95 12.99 14.27
C TYR A 195 -2.43 12.62 14.11
N GLU A 196 -3.15 12.49 15.23
CA GLU A 196 -4.57 12.12 15.21
C GLU A 196 -5.44 13.17 14.48
N LEU A 197 -5.12 14.46 14.61
CA LEU A 197 -5.80 15.54 13.90
C LEU A 197 -5.52 15.50 12.39
N MET A 198 -4.27 15.27 11.97
CA MET A 198 -3.91 15.11 10.56
C MET A 198 -4.63 13.91 9.92
N CYS A 199 -4.69 12.78 10.60
CA CYS A 199 -5.44 11.61 10.12
C CYS A 199 -6.94 11.90 9.98
N LYS A 200 -7.52 12.70 10.89
CA LYS A 200 -8.94 13.03 10.86
C LYS A 200 -9.28 14.07 9.80
N VAL A 201 -8.47 15.13 9.68
CA VAL A 201 -8.84 16.31 8.87
C VAL A 201 -9.04 15.96 7.40
N VAL A 202 -8.25 15.02 6.87
CA VAL A 202 -8.37 14.58 5.46
C VAL A 202 -9.62 13.76 5.17
N THR A 203 -10.29 13.26 6.21
CA THR A 203 -11.56 12.51 6.10
C THR A 203 -12.78 13.41 6.26
N TYR A 204 -12.61 14.64 6.74
CA TYR A 204 -13.72 15.54 6.97
C TYR A 204 -14.25 16.15 5.67
N ILE A 205 -15.58 16.26 5.59
CA ILE A 205 -16.29 16.97 4.52
C ILE A 205 -16.70 18.37 4.99
N SER A 206 -17.11 18.50 6.27
CA SER A 206 -17.61 19.76 6.84
C SER A 206 -16.48 20.81 6.94
N PRO A 207 -16.60 21.98 6.28
CA PRO A 207 -15.62 23.05 6.37
C PRO A 207 -15.38 23.52 7.80
N ARG A 208 -16.44 23.56 8.62
CA ARG A 208 -16.35 23.92 10.05
C ARG A 208 -15.52 22.92 10.85
N LYS A 209 -15.65 21.61 10.58
CA LYS A 209 -14.84 20.58 11.28
C LYS A 209 -13.38 20.65 10.84
N ILE A 210 -13.14 20.91 9.55
CA ILE A 210 -11.81 21.11 9.00
C ILE A 210 -11.13 22.31 9.66
N GLU A 211 -11.79 23.48 9.68
CA GLU A 211 -11.21 24.68 10.27
C GLU A 211 -10.93 24.48 11.76
N LYS A 212 -11.89 23.90 12.51
CA LYS A 212 -11.68 23.61 13.93
C LYS A 212 -10.46 22.71 14.16
N ALA A 213 -10.26 21.67 13.35
CA ALA A 213 -9.10 20.81 13.46
C ALA A 213 -7.79 21.54 13.13
N LEU A 214 -7.79 22.40 12.11
CA LEU A 214 -6.65 23.23 11.73
C LEU A 214 -6.29 24.26 12.79
N SER A 215 -7.28 24.92 13.43
CA SER A 215 -7.03 25.85 14.54
C SER A 215 -6.38 25.16 15.74
N VAL A 216 -6.88 23.98 16.14
CA VAL A 216 -6.26 23.21 17.22
C VAL A 216 -4.84 22.78 16.85
N MET A 217 -4.60 22.34 15.61
CA MET A 217 -3.24 22.03 15.16
C MET A 217 -2.32 23.26 15.17
N GLN A 218 -2.85 24.45 14.86
CA GLN A 218 -2.10 25.71 14.92
C GLN A 218 -1.66 26.02 16.36
N GLU A 219 -2.56 25.91 17.34
CA GLU A 219 -2.24 26.09 18.77
C GLU A 219 -1.17 25.08 19.22
N LEU A 220 -1.28 23.82 18.80
CA LEU A 220 -0.27 22.79 19.09
C LEU A 220 1.10 23.08 18.46
N ALA A 221 1.15 23.90 17.40
CA ALA A 221 2.33 24.22 16.63
C ALA A 221 3.07 25.48 17.10
N GLU A 222 2.47 26.35 17.91
CA GLU A 222 2.98 27.70 18.23
C GLU A 222 4.43 27.75 18.73
N GLN A 223 4.90 26.68 19.37
CA GLN A 223 6.26 26.59 19.91
C GLN A 223 7.28 26.01 18.94
N SER A 224 6.90 25.70 17.70
CA SER A 224 7.76 25.08 16.68
C SER A 224 7.51 25.69 15.30
N PRO A 225 8.46 26.48 14.76
CA PRO A 225 8.36 27.02 13.39
C PRO A 225 8.17 25.91 12.34
N ASP A 226 8.85 24.78 12.51
CA ASP A 226 8.67 23.60 11.66
C ASP A 226 7.23 23.07 11.72
N ALA A 227 6.63 22.99 12.92
CA ALA A 227 5.24 22.56 13.06
C ALA A 227 4.26 23.57 12.43
N MET A 228 4.52 24.87 12.57
CA MET A 228 3.70 25.90 11.93
C MET A 228 3.74 25.77 10.41
N ALA A 229 4.91 25.50 9.82
CA ALA A 229 5.06 25.24 8.40
C ALA A 229 4.27 24.00 7.95
N VAL A 230 4.25 22.93 8.76
CA VAL A 230 3.40 21.75 8.51
C VAL A 230 1.92 22.15 8.45
N VAL A 231 1.43 22.90 9.44
CA VAL A 231 0.02 23.32 9.50
C VAL A 231 -0.35 24.21 8.31
N SER A 232 0.51 25.16 7.95
CA SER A 232 0.30 26.03 6.78
C SER A 232 0.19 25.22 5.48
N THR A 233 1.15 24.33 5.25
CA THR A 233 1.18 23.48 4.05
C THR A 233 -0.04 22.56 3.97
N LEU A 234 -0.46 22.00 5.12
CA LEU A 234 -1.64 21.15 5.20
C LEU A 234 -2.92 21.94 4.88
N ARG A 235 -3.02 23.18 5.39
CA ARG A 235 -4.14 24.08 5.11
C ARG A 235 -4.26 24.39 3.62
N GLU A 236 -3.17 24.76 2.96
CA GLU A 236 -3.14 25.00 1.51
C GLU A 236 -3.60 23.78 0.71
N ARG A 237 -3.08 22.59 1.08
CA ARG A 237 -3.44 21.34 0.40
C ARG A 237 -4.91 20.97 0.57
N ILE A 238 -5.48 21.19 1.75
CA ILE A 238 -6.92 20.95 1.98
C ILE A 238 -7.77 21.88 1.13
N VAL A 239 -7.40 23.16 1.01
CA VAL A 239 -8.10 24.12 0.15
C VAL A 239 -8.08 23.65 -1.31
N GLN A 240 -6.91 23.23 -1.81
CA GLN A 240 -6.78 22.67 -3.16
C GLN A 240 -7.65 21.43 -3.36
N MET A 241 -7.67 20.50 -2.39
CA MET A 241 -8.49 19.29 -2.45
C MET A 241 -10.00 19.61 -2.45
N GLN A 242 -10.44 20.60 -1.67
CA GLN A 242 -11.84 21.04 -1.65
C GLN A 242 -12.24 21.70 -2.96
N ALA A 243 -11.36 22.53 -3.53
CA ALA A 243 -11.58 23.15 -4.84
C ALA A 243 -11.70 22.08 -5.95
N GLN A 244 -10.82 21.08 -5.95
CA GLN A 244 -10.88 19.98 -6.92
C GLN A 244 -12.19 19.19 -6.80
N ARG A 245 -12.59 18.80 -5.58
CA ARG A 245 -13.86 18.08 -5.36
C ARG A 245 -15.07 18.88 -5.81
N ALA A 246 -15.07 20.20 -5.62
CA ALA A 246 -16.15 21.07 -6.07
C ALA A 246 -16.20 21.15 -7.61
N ALA A 247 -15.04 21.20 -8.27
CA ALA A 247 -14.94 21.18 -9.72
C ALA A 247 -15.43 19.84 -10.32
N ASP A 248 -14.99 18.72 -9.75
CA ASP A 248 -15.39 17.38 -10.19
C ASP A 248 -16.92 17.18 -10.05
N ALA A 249 -17.49 17.64 -8.93
CA ALA A 249 -18.94 17.57 -8.68
C ALA A 249 -19.77 18.48 -9.60
N ALA A 250 -19.18 19.56 -10.14
CA ALA A 250 -19.85 20.42 -11.12
C ALA A 250 -19.75 19.87 -12.55
N ALA A 251 -18.78 18.99 -12.82
CA ALA A 251 -18.57 18.35 -14.12
C ALA A 251 -19.29 17.00 -14.27
N ALA A 252 -19.77 16.42 -13.18
CA ALA A 252 -20.55 15.18 -13.12
C ALA A 252 -22.06 15.45 -13.17
#